data_AF-A0A433B1N3-F1
#
_entry.id   AF-A0A433B1N3-F1
#
_cell.length_a   1.000
_cell.length_b   1.000
_cell.length_c   1.000
_cell.angle_alpha   90.00
_cell.angle_beta   90.00
_cell.angle_gamma   90.00
#
_symmetry.space_group_name_H-M   'P 1'
#
loop_
_entity.id
_entity.type
_entity.pdbx_description
1 polymer ?
#
loop_
_entity_poly.entity_id
_entity_poly.type
_entity_poly.pdbx_seq_one_letter_code
_entity_poly.pdbx_strand_id
1 'polypeptide(L)'
;MSTPDGRDVMLKRHEIVVRIIDVNSRILRIDNEINGLDIERRNAERDVHAVPSSGRGEALFTIEERISELGAMRQKILTEKAWLEQTLDDFDSAAAANETSEKRSVRRMS
;
A
#
# COMPACT_ATOMS: atom_id res chain seq x y z
N MET A 1 -23.65 -24.97 -7.75
CA MET A 1 -23.98 -24.15 -6.56
C MET A 1 -22.75 -24.16 -5.68
N SER A 2 -22.12 -23.01 -5.45
CA SER A 2 -21.05 -22.90 -4.45
C SER A 2 -21.65 -23.29 -3.10
N THR A 3 -21.02 -24.21 -2.37
CA THR A 3 -21.40 -24.48 -0.99
C THR A 3 -21.32 -23.17 -0.19
N PRO A 4 -22.15 -22.98 0.85
CA PRO A 4 -22.11 -21.77 1.69
C PRO A 4 -20.69 -21.36 2.10
N ASP A 5 -19.83 -22.34 2.38
CA ASP A 5 -18.41 -22.14 2.69
C ASP A 5 -17.60 -21.50 1.55
N GLY A 6 -17.84 -21.89 0.29
CA GLY A 6 -17.14 -21.32 -0.86
C GLY A 6 -17.51 -19.86 -1.13
N ARG A 7 -18.75 -19.46 -0.82
CA ARG A 7 -19.17 -18.06 -0.92
C ARG A 7 -18.51 -17.21 0.15
N ASP A 8 -18.47 -17.68 1.39
CA ASP A 8 -17.88 -16.95 2.51
C ASP A 8 -16.36 -16.77 2.34
N VAL A 9 -15.69 -17.80 1.81
CA VAL A 9 -14.27 -17.71 1.42
C VAL A 9 -14.05 -16.64 0.36
N MET A 10 -14.89 -16.61 -0.69
CA MET A 10 -14.80 -15.62 -1.75
C MET A 10 -15.01 -14.18 -1.22
N LEU A 11 -15.98 -13.99 -0.32
CA LEU A 11 -16.27 -12.68 0.27
C LEU A 11 -15.11 -12.17 1.12
N LYS A 12 -14.54 -13.02 1.99
CA LYS A 12 -13.36 -12.66 2.80
C LYS A 12 -12.15 -12.32 1.93
N ARG A 13 -11.89 -13.11 0.88
CA ARG A 13 -10.83 -12.81 -0.08
C ARG A 13 -11.06 -11.47 -0.78
N HIS A 14 -12.29 -11.20 -1.18
CA HIS A 14 -12.66 -9.92 -1.81
C HIS A 14 -12.41 -8.73 -0.89
N GLU A 15 -12.78 -8.83 0.39
CA GLU A 15 -12.53 -7.77 1.37
C GLU A 15 -11.03 -7.45 1.52
N ILE A 16 -10.18 -8.47 1.60
CA ILE A 16 -8.72 -8.28 1.68
C ILE A 16 -8.19 -7.58 0.42
N VAL A 17 -8.61 -8.03 -0.77
CA VAL A 17 -8.20 -7.43 -2.05
C VAL A 17 -8.65 -5.96 -2.17
N VAL A 18 -9.89 -5.64 -1.78
CA VAL A 18 -10.39 -4.26 -1.81
C VAL A 18 -9.55 -3.35 -0.91
N ARG A 19 -9.14 -3.84 0.27
CA ARG A 19 -8.24 -3.08 1.16
C ARG A 19 -6.87 -2.86 0.55
N ILE A 20 -6.30 -3.86 -0.14
CA ILE A 20 -5.03 -3.71 -0.87
C ILE A 20 -5.15 -2.64 -1.98
N ILE A 21 -6.27 -2.61 -2.70
CA ILE A 21 -6.53 -1.59 -3.74
C ILE A 21 -6.60 -0.19 -3.15
N ASP A 22 -7.27 -0.02 -1.99
CA ASP A 22 -7.32 1.27 -1.29
C ASP A 22 -5.92 1.72 -0.84
N VAL A 23 -5.14 0.81 -0.25
CA VAL A 23 -3.74 1.06 0.15
C VAL A 23 -2.89 1.48 -1.04
N ASN A 24 -2.98 0.78 -2.18
CA ASN A 24 -2.27 1.17 -3.40
C ASN A 24 -2.69 2.56 -3.90
N SER A 25 -3.98 2.89 -3.81
CA SER A 25 -4.49 4.21 -4.18
C SER A 25 -3.92 5.32 -3.29
N ARG A 26 -3.75 5.05 -1.99
CA ARG A 26 -3.11 5.98 -1.04
C ARG A 26 -1.62 6.15 -1.34
N ILE A 27 -0.91 5.07 -1.67
CA ILE A 27 0.50 5.13 -2.09
C ILE A 27 0.65 6.02 -3.32
N LEU A 28 -0.18 5.82 -4.35
CA LEU A 28 -0.13 6.61 -5.57
C LEU A 28 -0.36 8.11 -5.33
N ARG A 29 -1.28 8.46 -4.42
CA ARG A 29 -1.51 9.88 -4.05
C ARG A 29 -0.28 10.48 -3.39
N ILE A 30 0.37 9.76 -2.47
CA ILE A 30 1.59 10.22 -1.81
C ILE A 30 2.73 10.35 -2.82
N ASP A 31 2.93 9.37 -3.70
CA ASP A 31 3.97 9.40 -4.73
C ASP A 31 3.78 10.62 -5.66
N ASN A 32 2.54 10.92 -6.05
CA ASN A 32 2.23 12.11 -6.84
C ASN A 32 2.53 13.42 -6.09
N GLU A 33 2.21 13.49 -4.79
CA GLU A 33 2.47 14.68 -3.97
C GLU A 33 3.98 14.91 -3.78
N ILE A 34 4.74 13.84 -3.49
CA ILE A 34 6.21 13.87 -3.41
C ILE A 34 6.80 14.35 -4.75
N ASN A 35 6.34 13.80 -5.87
CA ASN A 35 6.83 14.20 -7.19
C ASN A 35 6.57 15.68 -7.49
N GLY A 36 5.42 16.22 -7.07
CA GLY A 36 5.12 17.65 -7.19
C GLY A 36 6.08 18.50 -6.35
N LEU A 37 6.29 18.13 -5.09
CA LEU A 37 7.21 18.82 -4.19
C LEU A 37 8.67 18.72 -4.64
N ASP A 38 9.09 17.62 -5.26
CA ASP A 38 10.42 17.48 -5.83
C ASP A 38 10.68 18.48 -6.97
N ILE A 39 9.66 18.80 -7.77
CA ILE A 39 9.74 19.84 -8.80
C ILE A 39 9.86 21.21 -8.15
N GLU A 40 9.05 21.50 -7.14
CA GLU A 40 9.11 22.76 -6.38
C GLU A 40 10.45 22.93 -5.67
N ARG A 41 10.98 21.87 -5.07
CA ARG A 41 12.30 21.82 -4.43
C ARG A 41 13.40 22.20 -5.41
N ARG A 42 13.45 21.57 -6.59
CA ARG A 42 14.45 21.89 -7.64
C ARG A 42 14.35 23.33 -8.12
N ASN A 43 13.13 23.87 -8.24
CA ASN A 43 12.93 25.27 -8.60
C ASN A 43 13.42 26.20 -7.49
N ALA A 44 13.09 25.92 -6.23
CA ALA A 44 13.54 26.68 -5.08
C ALA A 44 15.07 26.67 -4.94
N GLU A 45 15.71 25.50 -5.07
CA GLU A 45 17.17 25.35 -5.07
C GLU A 45 17.82 26.21 -6.16
N ARG A 46 17.33 26.13 -7.41
CA ARG A 46 17.82 26.95 -8.53
C ARG A 46 17.70 28.43 -8.22
N ASP A 47 16.57 28.86 -7.67
CA ASP A 47 16.29 30.27 -7.42
C ASP A 47 17.13 30.81 -6.25
N VAL A 48 17.39 30.00 -5.20
CA VAL A 48 18.33 30.33 -4.12
C VAL A 48 19.72 30.63 -4.67
N HIS A 49 20.18 29.87 -5.67
CA HIS A 49 21.50 30.08 -6.29
C HIS A 49 21.56 31.33 -7.20
N ALA A 50 20.43 31.78 -7.77
CA ALA A 50 20.40 32.90 -8.70
C ALA A 50 20.44 34.28 -8.01
N VAL A 51 19.84 34.42 -6.83
CA VAL A 51 19.89 35.67 -6.03
C VAL A 51 19.76 35.32 -4.54
N PRO A 52 20.70 35.74 -3.67
CA PRO A 52 20.58 35.52 -2.23
C PRO A 52 19.54 36.49 -1.65
N SER A 53 18.34 36.00 -1.35
CA SER A 53 17.32 36.74 -0.61
C SER A 53 16.91 36.00 0.66
N SER A 54 16.65 36.74 1.73
CA SER A 54 16.52 36.28 3.12
C SER A 54 15.25 35.47 3.48
N GLY A 55 14.58 34.82 2.52
CA GLY A 55 13.37 34.02 2.75
C GLY A 55 13.27 32.74 1.91
N ARG A 56 14.20 32.51 0.97
CA ARG A 56 14.15 31.34 0.07
C ARG A 56 14.60 30.05 0.75
N GLY A 57 15.46 30.14 1.75
CA GLY A 57 15.88 28.99 2.56
C GLY A 57 14.75 28.42 3.42
N GLU A 58 13.84 29.27 3.90
CA GLU A 58 12.67 28.83 4.68
C GLU A 58 11.67 28.06 3.81
N ALA A 59 11.40 28.56 2.60
CA ALA A 59 10.55 27.85 1.64
C ALA A 59 11.13 26.47 1.25
N LEU A 60 12.45 26.39 1.01
CA LEU A 60 13.12 25.13 0.72
C LEU A 60 13.02 24.16 1.92
N PHE A 61 13.25 24.67 3.13
CA PHE A 61 13.14 23.87 4.36
C PHE A 61 11.72 23.30 4.55
N THR A 62 10.67 24.10 4.32
CA THR A 62 9.28 23.64 4.41
C THR A 62 8.96 22.55 3.38
N ILE A 63 9.48 22.66 2.15
CA ILE A 63 9.31 21.62 1.12
C ILE A 63 9.99 20.32 1.55
N GLU A 64 11.22 20.40 2.06
CA GLU A 64 11.98 19.23 2.52
C GLU A 64 11.34 18.56 3.74
N GLU A 65 10.83 19.33 4.69
CA GLU A 65 10.06 18.83 5.83
C GLU A 65 8.82 18.07 5.33
N ARG A 66 8.08 18.64 4.38
CA ARG A 66 6.89 18.01 3.82
C ARG A 66 7.20 16.72 3.07
N ILE A 67 8.28 16.68 2.27
CA ILE A 67 8.74 15.45 1.60
C ILE A 67 9.10 14.38 2.63
N SER A 68 9.76 14.76 3.73
CA SER A 68 10.12 13.84 4.82
C SER A 68 8.88 13.25 5.50
N GLU A 69 7.88 14.08 5.83
CA GLU A 69 6.59 13.64 6.38
C GLU A 69 5.87 12.65 5.45
N LEU A 70 5.79 12.98 4.16
CA LEU A 70 5.17 12.14 3.15
C LEU A 70 5.93 10.81 2.98
N GLY A 71 7.26 10.84 3.03
CA GLY A 71 8.10 9.64 3.04
C GLY A 71 7.83 8.74 4.25
N ALA A 72 7.69 9.31 5.44
CA ALA A 72 7.34 8.57 6.65
C ALA A 72 5.92 7.98 6.57
N MET A 73 4.94 8.72 6.04
CA MET A 73 3.59 8.22 5.79
C MET A 73 3.59 7.10 4.76
N ARG A 74 4.33 7.25 3.67
CA ARG A 74 4.51 6.22 2.64
C ARG A 74 5.04 4.93 3.23
N GLN A 75 6.06 5.00 4.08
CA GLN A 75 6.64 3.83 4.72
C GLN A 75 5.63 3.09 5.61
N LYS A 76 4.81 3.83 6.38
CA LYS A 76 3.73 3.22 7.18
C LYS A 76 2.73 2.48 6.31
N ILE A 77 2.34 3.06 5.18
CA ILE A 77 1.38 2.46 4.26
C ILE A 77 1.99 1.25 3.52
N LEU A 78 3.29 1.26 3.21
CA LEU A 78 3.97 0.09 2.65
C LEU A 78 4.01 -1.08 3.64
N THR A 79 4.20 -0.81 4.94
CA THR A 79 4.08 -1.85 5.97
C THR A 79 2.66 -2.41 6.04
N GLU A 80 1.63 -1.54 5.95
CA GLU A 80 0.23 -1.97 5.87
C GLU A 80 -0.02 -2.86 4.63
N LYS A 81 0.52 -2.47 3.47
CA LYS A 81 0.45 -3.26 2.22
C LYS A 81 1.07 -4.64 2.39
N ALA A 82 2.29 -4.70 2.90
CA ALA A 82 3.01 -5.96 3.09
C ALA A 82 2.26 -6.89 4.06
N TRP A 83 1.68 -6.34 5.12
CA TRP A 83 0.85 -7.11 6.04
C TRP A 83 -0.43 -7.65 5.38
N LEU A 84 -1.11 -6.84 4.56
CA LEU A 84 -2.30 -7.29 3.82
C LEU A 84 -1.97 -8.36 2.77
N GLU A 85 -0.84 -8.23 2.07
CA GLU A 85 -0.34 -9.21 1.10
C GLU A 85 -0.04 -10.54 1.80
N GLN A 86 0.68 -10.51 2.92
CA GLN A 86 0.90 -11.72 3.73
C GLN A 86 -0.41 -12.33 4.23
N THR A 87 -1.35 -11.50 4.67
CA THR A 87 -2.68 -11.97 5.13
C THR A 87 -3.45 -12.67 4.01
N LEU A 88 -3.36 -12.17 2.78
CA LEU A 88 -3.97 -12.80 1.61
C LEU A 88 -3.32 -14.15 1.29
N ASP A 89 -1.99 -14.21 1.31
CA ASP A 89 -1.23 -15.43 1.05
C ASP A 89 -1.53 -16.53 2.09
N ASP A 90 -1.59 -16.15 3.38
CA ASP A 90 -1.96 -17.05 4.47
C ASP A 90 -3.40 -17.57 4.31
N PHE A 91 -4.32 -16.68 3.90
CA PHE A 91 -5.72 -17.02 3.65
C PHE A 91 -5.88 -18.00 2.48
N ASP A 92 -5.26 -17.70 1.34
CA ASP A 92 -5.32 -18.55 0.14
C ASP A 92 -4.66 -19.93 0.42
N SER A 93 -3.58 -19.96 1.19
CA SER A 93 -2.93 -21.21 1.63
C SER A 93 -3.82 -22.07 2.54
N ALA A 94 -4.51 -21.44 3.51
CA ALA A 94 -5.42 -22.13 4.41
C ALA A 94 -6.65 -22.69 3.66
N ALA A 95 -7.20 -21.94 2.70
CA ALA A 95 -8.30 -22.39 1.86
C ALA A 95 -7.92 -23.63 1.04
N ALA A 96 -6.74 -23.62 0.40
CA ALA A 96 -6.24 -24.75 -0.38
C ALA A 96 -5.99 -26.02 0.46
N ALA A 97 -5.50 -25.86 1.69
CA ALA A 97 -5.31 -26.97 2.62
C ALA A 97 -6.63 -27.64 3.02
N ASN A 98 -7.69 -26.85 3.21
CA ASN A 98 -9.01 -27.35 3.60
C ASN A 98 -9.64 -28.18 2.48
N GLU A 99 -9.60 -27.69 1.23
CA GLU A 99 -10.07 -28.46 0.07
C GLU A 99 -9.35 -29.80 -0.11
N THR A 100 -8.05 -29.84 0.21
CA THR A 100 -7.23 -31.06 0.11
C THR A 100 -7.61 -32.08 1.19
N SER A 101 -7.98 -31.61 2.38
CA SER A 101 -8.45 -32.46 3.49
C SER A 101 -9.80 -33.10 3.18
N GLU A 102 -10.77 -32.31 2.68
CA GLU A 102 -12.10 -32.80 2.30
C GLU A 102 -12.01 -33.89 1.21
N LYS A 103 -11.21 -33.65 0.16
CA LYS A 103 -11.01 -34.62 -0.93
C LYS A 103 -10.41 -35.95 -0.43
N ARG A 104 -9.52 -35.93 0.57
CA ARG A 104 -8.95 -37.16 1.16
C ARG A 104 -9.93 -37.89 2.06
N SER A 105 -10.78 -37.18 2.80
CA SER A 105 -11.80 -37.76 3.68
C SER A 105 -12.84 -38.54 2.86
N VAL A 106 -13.36 -37.93 1.79
CA VAL A 106 -14.34 -38.58 0.89
C VAL A 106 -13.77 -39.85 0.25
N ARG A 107 -12.49 -39.83 -0.15
CA ARG A 107 -11.82 -40.97 -0.80
C ARG A 107 -11.52 -42.15 0.14
N ARG A 108 -11.54 -41.96 1.45
CA ARG A 108 -11.34 -43.04 2.46
C ARG A 108 -12.65 -43.69 2.90
N MET A 109 -13.79 -43.09 2.60
CA MET A 109 -15.12 -43.60 2.95
C MET A 109 -15.86 -44.23 1.75
N SER A 110 -15.23 -44.28 0.57
CA SER A 110 -15.71 -44.99 -0.63
C SER A 110 -14.87 -46.25 -0.85
#